data_AF-A0A7J4DF62-F1
#
_entry.id   AF-A0A7J4DF62-F1
#
_cell.length_a   1.000
_cell.length_b   1.000
_cell.length_c   1.000
_cell.angle_alpha   90.00
_cell.angle_beta   90.00
_cell.angle_gamma   90.00
#
_symmetry.space_group_name_H-M   'P 1'
#
loop_
_entity.id
_entity.type
_entity.pdbx_description
1 polymer ?
#
loop_
_entity_poly.entity_id
_entity_poly.type
_entity_poly.pdbx_seq_one_letter_code
_entity_poly.pdbx_strand_id
1 'polypeptide(L)' 'STAEALCVSLILLGRWEQARSIIRPFGFGDQFLSLNHEPLKAYSLAQTNSELSQIQWEFFDMPDSTDD' A
#
# COMPACT_ATOMS: atom_id res chain seq x y z
N SER A 1 10.78 0.76 -2.50
CA SER A 1 11.43 0.63 -3.83
C SER A 1 10.44 0.95 -4.95
N THR A 2 10.89 1.05 -6.21
CA THR A 2 10.02 1.37 -7.38
C THR A 2 8.94 0.33 -7.66
N ALA A 3 9.24 -0.97 -7.48
CA ALA A 3 8.29 -2.05 -7.78
C ALA A 3 7.11 -2.08 -6.80
N GLU A 4 7.38 -1.86 -5.51
CA GLU A 4 6.35 -1.76 -4.47
C GLU A 4 5.46 -0.55 -4.71
N ALA A 5 6.03 0.61 -5.03
CA ALA A 5 5.27 1.82 -5.33
C ALA A 5 4.32 1.61 -6.52
N LEU A 6 4.77 0.93 -7.57
CA LEU A 6 3.93 0.59 -8.72
C LEU A 6 2.85 -0.44 -8.37
N CYS A 7 3.19 -1.45 -7.56
CA CYS A 7 2.24 -2.45 -7.05
C CYS A 7 1.10 -1.79 -6.25
N VAL A 8 1.44 -0.90 -5.30
CA VAL A 8 0.47 -0.15 -4.50
C VAL A 8 -0.38 0.76 -5.38
N SER A 9 0.23 1.47 -6.34
CA SER A 9 -0.50 2.32 -7.29
C SER A 9 -1.58 1.54 -8.06
N LEU A 10 -1.25 0.32 -8.51
CA LEU A 10 -2.22 -0.54 -9.18
C LEU A 10 -3.34 -1.01 -8.23
N ILE A 11 -3.02 -1.29 -6.97
CA ILE A 11 -4.01 -1.66 -5.94
C ILE A 11 -4.99 -0.51 -5.69
N LEU A 12 -4.50 0.73 -5.56
CA LEU A 12 -5.33 1.93 -5.43
C LEU A 12 -6.28 2.11 -6.62
N LEU A 13 -5.86 1.69 -7.81
CA LEU A 13 -6.69 1.68 -9.03
C LEU A 13 -7.57 0.43 -9.17
N GLY A 14 -7.66 -0.42 -8.15
CA GLY A 14 -8.42 -1.67 -8.16
C GLY A 14 -7.86 -2.77 -9.07
N ARG A 15 -6.62 -2.63 -9.56
CA ARG A 15 -5.94 -3.54 -10.50
C ARG A 15 -5.13 -4.63 -9.80
N TRP A 16 -5.78 -5.38 -8.92
CA TRP A 16 -5.15 -6.38 -8.05
C TRP A 16 -4.37 -7.47 -8.77
N GLU A 17 -4.88 -7.96 -9.90
CA GLU A 17 -4.19 -9.00 -10.68
C GLU A 17 -2.90 -8.48 -11.31
N GLN A 18 -2.93 -7.25 -11.85
CA GLN A 18 -1.75 -6.60 -12.40
C GLN A 18 -0.71 -6.30 -11.32
N ALA A 19 -1.18 -5.82 -10.15
CA ALA A 19 -0.31 -5.60 -9.00
C ALA A 19 0.43 -6.88 -8.56
N ARG A 20 -0.27 -8.02 -8.48
CA ARG A 20 0.31 -9.33 -8.21
C ARG A 20 1.30 -9.76 -9.30
N SER A 21 0.95 -9.56 -10.57
CA SER A 21 1.84 -9.93 -11.68
C SER A 21 3.15 -9.15 -11.69
N ILE A 22 3.12 -7.86 -11.32
CA ILE A 22 4.32 -7.01 -11.33
C ILE A 22 5.26 -7.32 -10.16
N ILE A 23 4.72 -7.62 -8.98
CA ILE A 23 5.56 -7.87 -7.80
C ILE A 23 6.11 -9.31 -7.75
N ARG A 24 5.45 -10.27 -8.41
CA ARG A 24 5.80 -11.70 -8.42
C ARG A 24 7.25 -12.05 -8.83
N PRO A 25 7.89 -11.38 -9.81
CA PRO A 25 9.28 -11.68 -10.18
C PRO A 25 10.29 -11.36 -9.07
N PHE A 26 9.91 -10.55 -8.08
CA PHE A 26 10.78 -10.18 -6.96
C PHE A 26 10.65 -11.21 -5.84
N GLY A 27 11.77 -11.72 -5.33
CA GLY A 27 11.78 -12.74 -4.27
C GLY A 27 11.10 -12.31 -2.96
N PHE A 28 10.89 -11.01 -2.75
CA PHE A 28 10.17 -10.45 -1.61
C PHE A 28 8.68 -10.20 -1.89
N GLY A 29 8.20 -10.39 -3.13
CA GLY A 29 6.90 -9.88 -3.59
C GLY A 29 5.71 -10.48 -2.84
N ASP A 30 5.72 -11.80 -2.64
CA ASP A 30 4.66 -12.48 -1.89
C ASP A 30 4.67 -12.06 -0.41
N GLN A 31 5.85 -11.88 0.18
CA GLN A 31 5.98 -11.42 1.56
C GLN A 31 5.50 -9.97 1.71
N PHE A 32 5.80 -9.09 0.75
CA PHE A 32 5.30 -7.72 0.71
C PHE A 32 3.76 -7.69 0.70
N LEU A 33 3.13 -8.46 -0.18
CA LEU A 33 1.67 -8.54 -0.26
C LEU A 33 1.05 -9.13 1.02
N SER A 34 1.68 -10.16 1.60
CA SER A 34 1.19 -10.81 2.81
C SER A 34 1.28 -9.90 4.02
N LEU A 35 2.41 -9.21 4.23
CA LEU A 35 2.62 -8.32 5.38
C LEU A 35 1.72 -7.09 5.32
N ASN A 36 1.37 -6.63 4.11
CA ASN A 36 0.58 -5.42 3.90
C ASN A 36 -0.88 -5.71 3.50
N HIS A 37 -1.37 -6.94 3.62
CA HIS A 37 -2.68 -7.34 3.08
C HIS A 37 -3.84 -6.45 3.58
N GLU A 38 -3.92 -6.21 4.90
CA GLU A 38 -4.98 -5.39 5.49
C GLU A 38 -4.88 -3.91 5.09
N PRO A 39 -3.71 -3.23 5.23
CA PRO A 39 -3.54 -1.87 4.72
C PRO A 39 -3.88 -1.74 3.24
N LEU A 40 -3.36 -2.63 2.38
CA LEU A 40 -3.60 -2.59 0.93
C LEU A 40 -5.08 -2.73 0.60
N LYS A 41 -5.80 -3.59 1.32
CA LYS A 41 -7.24 -3.75 1.15
C LYS A 41 -7.99 -2.49 1.56
N ALA A 42 -7.65 -1.88 2.69
CA ALA A 42 -8.27 -0.64 3.15
C ALA A 42 -7.99 0.52 2.18
N TYR A 43 -6.74 0.67 1.74
CA TYR A 43 -6.33 1.67 0.75
C TYR A 43 -7.10 1.57 -0.56
N SER A 44 -7.42 0.35 -1.02
CA SER A 44 -8.18 0.15 -2.26
C SER A 44 -9.63 0.64 -2.21
N LEU A 45 -10.15 0.91 -1.01
CA LEU A 45 -11.50 1.42 -0.79
C LEU A 45 -11.54 2.94 -0.66
N ALA A 46 -10.40 3.58 -0.38
CA ALA A 46 -10.29 5.02 -0.22
C ALA A 46 -10.69 5.76 -1.51
N GLN A 47 -11.53 6.78 -1.37
CA GLN A 47 -12.00 7.61 -2.48
C GLN A 47 -11.23 8.92 -2.60
N THR A 48 -10.52 9.31 -1.55
CA THR A 48 -9.77 10.57 -1.51
C THR A 48 -8.39 10.39 -0.88
N ASN A 49 -7.48 11.30 -1.20
CA ASN A 49 -6.15 11.32 -0.58
C ASN A 49 -6.23 11.53 0.95
N SER A 50 -7.19 12.34 1.42
CA SER A 50 -7.37 12.58 2.86
C SER A 50 -7.80 11.31 3.60
N GLU A 51 -8.73 10.55 3.01
CA GLU A 51 -9.16 9.26 3.55
C GLU A 51 -8.01 8.24 3.53
N LEU A 52 -7.27 8.17 2.42
CA LEU A 52 -6.09 7.30 2.31
C LEU A 52 -5.06 7.60 3.42
N SER A 53 -4.77 8.88 3.67
CA SER A 53 -3.87 9.29 4.74
C SER A 53 -4.40 8.96 6.13
N GLN A 54 -5.71 9.04 6.36
CA GLN A 54 -6.30 8.65 7.65
C GLN A 54 -6.20 7.14 7.89
N ILE A 55 -6.51 6.32 6.87
CA ILE A 55 -6.38 4.86 6.96
C ILE A 55 -4.94 4.47 7.29
N GLN A 56 -3.94 5.17 6.75
CA GLN A 56 -2.54 4.87 7.05
C GLN A 56 -2.24 4.88 8.56
N TRP A 57 -2.86 5.80 9.30
CA TRP A 57 -2.66 5.93 10.75
C TRP A 57 -3.41 4.86 11.57
N GLU A 58 -4.30 4.09 10.96
CA GLU A 58 -4.89 2.90 11.61
C GLU A 58 -3.92 1.72 11.66
N PHE A 59 -2.91 1.70 10.77
CA PHE A 59 -1.96 0.60 10.62
C PHE A 59 -0.53 0.96 11.03
N PHE A 60 -0.17 2.24 10.99
CA PHE A 60 1.17 2.73 11.25
C PHE A 60 1.13 3.90 12.22
N ASP A 61 2.15 4.00 13.07
CA ASP A 61 2.28 5.13 13.98
C ASP A 61 2.46 6.43 13.18
N MET A 62 1.66 7.43 13.53
CA MET A 62 1.89 8.78 13.05
C MET A 62 3.27 9.23 13.56
N PRO A 63 4.15 9.73 12.69
CA PRO A 63 5.44 10.23 13.15
C PRO A 63 5.21 11.31 14.20
N ASP A 64 6.01 11.29 15.27
CA ASP A 64 6.04 12.38 16.23
C ASP A 64 6.27 13.68 15.46
N SER A 65 5.45 14.69 15.72
CA SER A 65 5.68 16.04 15.23
C SER A 65 6.91 16.60 15.94
N THR A 66 8.09 16.19 15.53
CA THR A 66 9.31 16.94 15.80
C THR A 66 9.28 18.14 14.88
N ASP A 67 8.83 19.27 15.43
CA ASP A 67 9.15 20.59 14.91
C ASP A 67 10.68 20.71 14.88
N ASP A 68 11.26 20.75 13.67
CA ASP A 68 12.59 21.30 13.39
C ASP A 68 12.42 22.44 12.36
#